data_AF-A0A9D7PL99-F1
#
_entry.id   AF-A0A9D7PL99-F1
#
_cell.length_a   1.000
_cell.length_b   1.000
_cell.length_c   1.000
_cell.angle_alpha   90.00
_cell.angle_beta   90.00
_cell.angle_gamma   90.00
#
_symmetry.space_group_name_H-M   'P 1'
#
loop_
_entity.id
_entity.type
_entity.pdbx_description
1 polymer ?
#
loop_
_entity_poly.entity_id
_entity_poly.type
_entity_poly.pdbx_seq_one_letter_code
_entity_poly.pdbx_strand_id
1 'polypeptide(L)'
;MPQTHSVQKVLYFQGGESLYKNNLGNQDLEVNNNDQHGGEIRMVMKSPENTLYADVKNNVMINSQEFFGKLFLINGENKKQLWKITGEQKTLLDYTCVKAMLQDTTNTVAWFTTKLPANMGPNGFTGLPGMIMMVDIDNGSAFM
;
A
#
# COMPACT_ATOMS: atom_id res chain seq x y z
N MET A 1 21.99 -10.46 -11.01
CA MET A 1 21.36 -10.17 -9.69
C MET A 1 19.94 -9.69 -9.97
N PRO A 2 18.91 -10.15 -9.25
CA PRO A 2 17.55 -9.64 -9.47
C PRO A 2 17.52 -8.14 -9.15
N GLN A 3 16.98 -7.33 -10.06
CA GLN A 3 16.78 -5.91 -9.80
C GLN A 3 15.50 -5.74 -8.98
N THR A 4 15.63 -5.19 -7.78
CA THR A 4 14.47 -4.85 -6.95
C THR A 4 13.83 -3.57 -7.50
N HIS A 5 12.53 -3.62 -7.75
CA HIS A 5 11.76 -2.46 -8.17
C HIS A 5 10.99 -1.87 -6.97
N SER A 6 11.07 -0.56 -6.79
CA SER A 6 10.35 0.16 -5.72
C SER A 6 9.31 1.07 -6.34
N VAL A 7 8.03 0.81 -6.04
CA VAL A 7 6.90 1.63 -6.48
C VAL A 7 6.55 2.62 -5.38
N GLN A 8 6.61 3.92 -5.68
CA GLN A 8 6.09 4.95 -4.78
C GLN A 8 4.56 4.97 -4.85
N LYS A 9 3.90 5.16 -3.71
CA LYS A 9 2.45 5.21 -3.61
C LYS A 9 2.03 6.49 -2.88
N VAL A 10 0.88 7.04 -3.23
CA VAL A 10 0.32 8.24 -2.61
C VAL A 10 -1.01 7.89 -1.97
N LEU A 11 -1.21 8.41 -0.77
CA LEU A 11 -2.45 8.33 -0.03
C LEU A 11 -3.13 9.70 0.05
N TYR A 12 -4.34 9.78 -0.48
CA TYR A 12 -5.27 10.88 -0.23
C TYR A 12 -6.31 10.43 0.80
N PHE A 13 -6.59 11.25 1.81
CA PHE A 13 -7.61 10.93 2.81
C PHE A 13 -8.37 12.18 3.24
N GLN A 14 -9.69 12.06 3.38
CA GLN A 14 -10.55 13.14 3.86
C GLN A 14 -11.81 12.56 4.51
N GLY A 15 -12.12 12.98 5.75
CA GLY A 15 -13.44 12.79 6.34
C GLY A 15 -13.96 11.34 6.43
N GLY A 16 -13.10 10.32 6.42
CA GLY A 16 -13.46 8.90 6.48
C GLY A 16 -13.34 8.15 5.15
N GLU A 17 -13.00 8.85 4.07
CA GLU A 17 -12.67 8.28 2.75
C GLU A 17 -11.16 8.32 2.53
N SER A 18 -10.64 7.31 1.86
CA SER A 18 -9.23 7.23 1.49
C SER A 18 -9.02 6.62 0.10
N LEU A 19 -8.07 7.18 -0.64
CA LEU A 19 -7.65 6.73 -1.96
C LEU A 19 -6.15 6.48 -1.96
N TYR A 20 -5.76 5.23 -2.15
CA TYR A 20 -4.38 4.79 -2.26
C TYR A 20 -4.08 4.39 -3.70
N LYS A 21 -3.11 5.04 -4.33
CA LYS A 21 -2.74 4.74 -5.72
C LYS A 21 -1.24 4.80 -5.93
N ASN A 22 -0.76 4.11 -6.96
CA ASN A 22 0.62 4.25 -7.40
C ASN A 22 0.90 5.69 -7.83
N ASN A 23 2.03 6.25 -7.38
CA ASN A 23 2.52 7.53 -7.85
C ASN A 23 3.16 7.31 -9.22
N LEU A 24 2.34 7.36 -10.27
CA LEU A 24 2.75 7.18 -11.68
C LEU A 24 3.50 8.41 -12.21
N GLY A 25 4.40 9.00 -11.41
CA GLY A 25 5.36 9.96 -11.93
C GLY A 25 6.33 9.25 -12.86
N ASN A 26 6.03 9.23 -14.17
CA ASN A 26 6.90 8.82 -15.28
C ASN A 26 7.85 7.63 -14.97
N GLN A 27 7.32 6.45 -14.67
CA GLN A 27 8.11 5.21 -14.63
C GLN A 27 7.69 4.25 -15.74
N ASP A 28 7.57 4.76 -16.96
CA ASP A 28 7.72 3.90 -18.14
C ASP A 28 9.20 3.51 -18.20
N LEU A 29 9.51 2.27 -17.84
CA LEU A 29 10.87 1.77 -17.91
C LEU A 29 11.18 1.47 -19.38
N GLU A 30 12.00 2.32 -19.99
CA GLU A 30 12.57 2.07 -21.32
C GLU A 30 13.76 1.11 -21.18
N VAL A 31 13.58 -0.13 -21.63
CA VAL A 31 14.70 -1.07 -21.78
C VAL A 31 15.20 -0.97 -23.22
N ASN A 32 16.37 -0.34 -23.39
CA ASN A 32 17.06 -0.27 -24.68
C ASN A 32 18.08 -1.40 -24.76
N ASN A 33 17.81 -2.39 -25.62
CA ASN A 33 18.79 -3.41 -26.00
C ASN A 33 19.44 -2.97 -27.32
N ASN A 34 20.70 -2.51 -27.24
CA ASN A 34 21.49 -2.16 -28.42
C ASN A 34 22.21 -3.40 -28.95
N ASP A 35 21.50 -4.25 -29.69
CA ASP A 35 22.15 -5.29 -30.48
C ASP A 35 22.68 -4.68 -31.78
N GLN A 36 23.98 -4.88 -32.06
CA GLN A 36 24.73 -4.26 -33.17
C GLN A 36 24.28 -4.72 -34.59
N HIS A 37 23.10 -5.35 -34.71
CA HIS A 37 22.52 -5.80 -35.96
C HIS A 37 21.10 -5.24 -36.14
N GLY A 38 21.01 -3.93 -36.40
CA GLY A 38 19.97 -3.36 -37.28
C GLY A 38 18.50 -3.44 -36.86
N GLY A 39 18.18 -3.55 -35.57
CA GLY A 39 16.80 -3.41 -35.10
C GLY A 39 16.70 -2.99 -33.64
N GLU A 40 16.29 -1.75 -33.37
CA GLU A 40 15.98 -1.28 -32.01
C GLU A 40 14.61 -1.82 -31.59
N ILE A 41 14.59 -2.78 -30.65
CA ILE A 41 13.35 -3.21 -29.98
C ILE A 41 13.19 -2.38 -28.71
N ARG A 42 12.28 -1.41 -28.73
CA ARG A 42 11.88 -0.65 -27.54
C ARG A 42 10.79 -1.42 -26.78
N MET A 43 11.17 -2.07 -25.68
CA MET A 43 10.19 -2.59 -24.72
C MET A 43 9.85 -1.51 -23.71
N VAL A 44 8.59 -1.04 -23.75
CA VAL A 44 8.02 -0.21 -22.69
C VAL A 44 7.21 -1.10 -21.77
N MET A 45 7.70 -1.34 -20.56
CA MET A 45 6.91 -2.00 -19.53
C MET A 45 6.06 -0.96 -18.81
N LYS A 46 4.74 -0.95 -19.08
CA LYS A 46 3.78 -0.20 -18.27
C LYS A 46 3.57 -0.90 -16.94
N SER A 47 3.78 -0.18 -15.85
CA SER A 47 3.38 -0.66 -14.53
C SER A 47 1.84 -0.70 -14.47
N PRO A 48 1.22 -1.84 -14.11
CA PRO A 48 -0.23 -1.91 -13.99
C PRO A 48 -0.73 -0.87 -12.98
N GLU A 49 -1.76 -0.12 -13.35
CA GLU A 49 -2.43 0.76 -12.39
C GLU A 49 -3.11 -0.10 -11.32
N ASN A 50 -2.90 0.29 -10.06
CA ASN A 50 -3.59 -0.30 -8.92
C ASN A 50 -4.03 0.84 -8.00
N THR A 51 -5.33 0.93 -7.78
CA THR A 51 -5.96 1.96 -6.95
C THR A 51 -6.91 1.30 -5.95
N LEU A 52 -6.68 1.56 -4.67
CA LEU A 52 -7.55 1.12 -3.59
C LEU A 52 -8.32 2.31 -3.04
N TYR A 53 -9.64 2.28 -3.21
CA TYR A 53 -10.57 3.21 -2.58
C TYR A 53 -11.19 2.54 -1.35
N ALA A 54 -11.27 3.26 -0.24
CA ALA A 54 -11.96 2.81 0.96
C ALA A 54 -12.82 3.92 1.53
N ASP A 55 -14.05 3.57 1.88
CA ASP A 55 -15.00 4.40 2.61
C ASP A 55 -15.37 3.68 3.90
N VAL A 56 -14.87 4.24 5.02
CA VAL A 56 -15.06 3.68 6.35
C VAL A 56 -16.51 3.83 6.83
N LYS A 57 -17.23 4.87 6.39
CA LYS A 57 -18.61 5.15 6.82
C LYS A 57 -19.57 4.13 6.22
N ASN A 58 -19.41 3.84 4.93
CA ASN A 58 -20.27 2.91 4.21
C ASN A 58 -19.73 1.48 4.20
N ASN A 59 -18.56 1.24 4.83
CA ASN A 59 -17.86 -0.05 4.83
C ASN A 59 -17.58 -0.59 3.42
N VAL A 60 -17.24 0.31 2.50
CA VAL A 60 -16.96 -0.03 1.10
C VAL A 60 -15.46 -0.02 0.87
N MET A 61 -14.94 -1.07 0.23
CA MET A 61 -13.59 -1.09 -0.30
C MET A 61 -13.64 -1.50 -1.77
N ILE A 62 -13.02 -0.71 -2.65
CA ILE A 62 -12.98 -0.97 -4.09
C ILE A 62 -11.52 -0.98 -4.50
N ASN A 63 -11.06 -2.12 -5.01
CA ASN A 63 -9.75 -2.23 -5.63
C ASN A 63 -9.90 -2.22 -7.14
N SER A 64 -9.33 -1.21 -7.78
CA SER A 64 -9.26 -1.08 -9.24
C SER A 64 -7.89 -1.58 -9.70
N GLN A 65 -7.90 -2.66 -10.50
CA GLN A 65 -6.68 -3.29 -10.99
C GLN A 65 -6.78 -3.60 -12.48
N GLU A 66 -5.71 -3.31 -13.22
CA GLU A 66 -5.59 -3.67 -14.63
C GLU A 66 -5.01 -5.08 -14.81
N PHE A 67 -5.72 -5.92 -15.56
CA PHE A 67 -5.27 -7.24 -15.98
C PHE A 67 -5.49 -7.42 -17.48
N PHE A 68 -4.44 -7.80 -18.21
CA PHE A 68 -4.50 -8.08 -19.65
C PHE A 68 -5.17 -6.96 -20.48
N GLY A 69 -4.88 -5.69 -20.15
CA GLY A 69 -5.45 -4.52 -20.83
C GLY A 69 -6.92 -4.25 -20.50
N LYS A 70 -7.48 -4.92 -19.49
CA LYS A 70 -8.84 -4.68 -18.99
C LYS A 70 -8.78 -4.21 -17.54
N LEU A 71 -9.58 -3.20 -17.23
CA LEU A 71 -9.76 -2.71 -15.88
C LEU A 71 -10.82 -3.54 -15.15
N PHE A 72 -10.49 -4.05 -13.97
CA PHE A 72 -11.42 -4.74 -13.09
C PHE A 72 -11.63 -3.94 -11.82
N LEU A 73 -12.90 -3.84 -11.39
CA LEU A 73 -13.27 -3.32 -10.08
C LEU A 73 -13.59 -4.52 -9.17
N ILE A 74 -12.76 -4.72 -8.17
CA ILE A 74 -12.93 -5.76 -7.16
C ILE A 74 -13.55 -5.10 -5.94
N ASN A 75 -14.82 -5.39 -5.70
CA ASN A 75 -15.51 -4.94 -4.50
C ASN A 75 -15.12 -5.85 -3.33
N GLY A 76 -14.72 -5.24 -2.23
CA GLY A 76 -14.41 -5.89 -0.98
C GLY A 76 -15.16 -5.23 0.17
N GLU A 77 -15.27 -5.96 1.27
CA GLU A 77 -15.72 -5.42 2.55
C GLU A 77 -14.48 -5.21 3.44
N ASN A 78 -14.50 -4.23 4.36
CA ASN A 78 -13.45 -4.19 5.38
C ASN A 78 -13.62 -5.40 6.29
N LYS A 79 -12.77 -6.40 6.11
CA LYS A 79 -12.61 -7.46 7.11
C LYS A 79 -12.19 -6.79 8.42
N LYS A 80 -12.94 -7.04 9.49
CA LYS A 80 -12.63 -6.49 10.81
C LYS A 80 -11.31 -7.10 11.30
N GLN A 81 -10.26 -6.30 11.27
CA GLN A 81 -8.95 -6.66 11.80
C GLN A 81 -8.94 -6.41 13.30
N LEU A 82 -8.79 -7.46 14.09
CA LEU A 82 -8.78 -7.38 15.55
C LEU A 82 -7.34 -7.11 16.02
N TRP A 83 -7.09 -5.88 16.46
CA TRP A 83 -5.78 -5.46 16.92
C TRP A 83 -5.71 -5.44 18.44
N LYS A 84 -4.61 -5.96 18.98
CA LYS A 84 -4.20 -5.74 20.38
C LYS A 84 -3.18 -4.62 20.42
N ILE A 85 -3.61 -3.44 20.83
CA ILE A 85 -2.71 -2.29 21.06
C ILE A 85 -1.81 -2.59 22.24
N THR A 86 -0.51 -2.36 22.09
CA THR A 86 0.47 -2.49 23.18
C THR A 86 0.90 -1.09 23.65
N GLY A 87 1.63 -1.01 24.76
CA GLY A 87 2.14 0.26 25.29
C GLY A 87 3.46 0.72 24.66
N GLU A 88 4.03 -0.08 23.74
CA GLU A 88 5.31 0.25 23.10
C GLU A 88 5.14 1.40 22.12
N GLN A 89 6.07 2.36 22.18
CA GLN A 89 6.08 3.53 21.31
C GLN A 89 7.42 3.64 20.60
N LYS A 90 7.38 4.09 19.35
CA LYS A 90 8.58 4.44 18.59
C LYS A 90 8.29 5.66 17.72
N THR A 91 9.31 6.45 17.44
CA THR A 91 9.20 7.54 16.47
C THR A 91 9.51 7.00 15.09
N LEU A 92 8.57 7.18 14.15
CA LEU A 92 8.77 6.92 12.73
C LEU A 92 8.62 8.24 11.99
N LEU A 93 9.65 8.61 11.22
CA LEU A 93 9.78 9.96 10.66
C LEU A 93 9.72 10.96 11.82
N ASP A 94 8.65 11.76 11.91
CA ASP A 94 8.39 12.73 13.01
C ASP A 94 7.11 12.42 13.79
N TYR A 95 6.55 11.22 13.60
CA TYR A 95 5.32 10.78 14.25
C TYR A 95 5.60 9.79 15.36
N THR A 96 5.07 10.07 16.55
CA THR A 96 4.98 9.08 17.62
C THR A 96 3.99 8.00 17.21
N CYS A 97 4.50 6.78 17.07
CA CYS A 97 3.73 5.62 16.67
C CYS A 97 3.61 4.64 17.84
N VAL A 98 2.44 4.05 18.00
CA VAL A 98 2.13 3.02 18.99
C VAL A 98 2.09 1.67 18.30
N LYS A 99 2.62 0.65 18.96
CA LYS A 99 2.61 -0.72 18.45
C LYS A 99 1.24 -1.38 18.65
N ALA A 100 0.82 -2.14 17.65
CA ALA A 100 -0.33 -3.04 17.74
C ALA A 100 0.03 -4.38 17.12
N MET A 101 -0.55 -5.45 17.66
CA MET A 101 -0.38 -6.82 17.16
C MET A 101 -1.71 -7.32 16.62
N LEU A 102 -1.71 -7.90 15.43
CA LEU A 102 -2.91 -8.50 14.86
C LEU A 102 -3.21 -9.80 15.62
N GLN A 103 -4.47 -10.00 15.99
CA GLN A 103 -4.91 -11.21 16.68
C GLN A 103 -5.33 -12.29 15.67
N ASP A 104 -4.37 -12.76 14.87
CA ASP A 104 -4.59 -13.86 13.92
C ASP A 104 -3.50 -14.94 14.05
N THR A 105 -3.40 -15.82 13.06
CA THR A 105 -2.39 -16.89 13.03
C THR A 105 -1.01 -16.42 12.58
N THR A 106 -0.86 -15.15 12.19
CA THR A 106 0.38 -14.57 11.66
C THR A 106 1.07 -13.72 12.72
N ASN A 107 2.39 -13.55 12.62
CA ASN A 107 3.12 -12.63 13.49
C ASN A 107 3.10 -11.21 12.91
N THR A 108 1.90 -10.65 12.75
CA THR A 108 1.72 -9.31 12.18
C THR A 108 1.79 -8.21 13.25
N VAL A 109 2.74 -7.30 13.09
CA VAL A 109 2.94 -6.14 13.97
C VAL A 109 2.74 -4.86 13.17
N ALA A 110 1.88 -3.97 13.63
CA ALA A 110 1.67 -2.65 13.05
C ALA A 110 2.17 -1.54 13.99
N TRP A 111 2.62 -0.43 13.41
CA TRP A 111 2.95 0.78 14.13
C TRP A 111 2.13 1.93 13.55
N PHE A 112 1.25 2.50 14.36
CA PHE A 112 0.28 3.50 13.90
C PHE A 112 0.38 4.81 14.69
N THR A 113 0.00 5.92 14.07
CA THR A 113 -0.06 7.23 14.72
C THR A 113 -1.47 7.80 14.70
N THR A 114 -1.91 8.34 15.83
CA THR A 114 -3.22 9.01 15.95
C THR A 114 -3.20 10.46 15.48
N LYS A 115 -2.00 11.03 15.23
CA LYS A 115 -1.85 12.39 14.69
C LYS A 115 -2.39 12.50 13.25
N LEU A 116 -2.38 11.39 12.51
CA LEU A 116 -2.96 11.27 11.18
C LEU A 116 -4.19 10.36 11.29
N PRO A 117 -5.42 10.91 11.40
CA PRO A 117 -6.63 10.14 11.67
C PRO A 117 -7.17 9.46 10.40
N ALA A 118 -6.30 8.80 9.64
CA ALA A 118 -6.66 7.97 8.50
C ALA A 118 -6.63 6.51 8.95
N ASN A 119 -7.76 5.80 8.88
CA ASN A 119 -7.83 4.39 9.25
C ASN A 119 -7.33 3.50 8.09
N MET A 120 -6.05 3.63 7.73
CA MET A 120 -5.44 2.84 6.66
C MET A 120 -3.92 2.73 6.81
N GLY A 121 -3.37 1.72 6.15
CA GLY A 121 -1.96 1.34 6.18
C GLY A 121 -1.45 0.73 4.88
N PRO A 122 -0.14 0.40 4.84
CA PRO A 122 0.46 -0.40 3.78
C PRO A 122 -0.34 -1.68 3.55
N ASN A 123 -0.31 -2.23 2.34
CA ASN A 123 -0.93 -3.52 2.01
C ASN A 123 -2.43 -3.63 2.36
N GLY A 124 -3.13 -2.51 2.56
CA GLY A 124 -4.56 -2.49 2.89
C GLY A 124 -4.90 -2.82 4.34
N PHE A 125 -3.94 -2.77 5.27
CA PHE A 125 -4.25 -2.90 6.70
C PHE A 125 -5.07 -1.69 7.18
N THR A 126 -6.09 -1.96 7.99
CA THR A 126 -7.06 -1.02 8.56
C THR A 126 -7.44 -1.49 9.97
N GLY A 127 -8.37 -0.80 10.63
CA GLY A 127 -8.90 -1.16 11.94
C GLY A 127 -8.19 -0.54 13.14
N LEU A 128 -7.24 0.38 12.92
CA LEU A 128 -6.55 1.12 13.99
C LEU A 128 -7.06 2.57 14.08
N PRO A 129 -7.02 3.22 15.25
CA PRO A 129 -7.53 4.59 15.45
C PRO A 129 -6.80 5.70 14.67
N GLY A 130 -5.82 5.36 13.84
CA GLY A 130 -5.05 6.29 13.05
C GLY A 130 -4.23 5.57 11.98
N MET A 131 -3.39 6.33 11.29
CA MET A 131 -2.63 5.86 10.13
C MET A 131 -1.57 4.86 10.55
N ILE A 132 -1.58 3.70 9.89
CA ILE A 132 -0.56 2.68 10.08
C ILE A 132 0.65 3.10 9.23
N MET A 133 1.75 3.42 9.88
CA MET A 133 2.98 3.91 9.24
C MET A 133 3.86 2.76 8.77
N MET A 134 3.78 1.62 9.46
CA MET A 134 4.57 0.44 9.16
C MET A 134 3.84 -0.82 9.60
N VAL A 135 3.96 -1.88 8.81
CA VAL A 135 3.52 -3.23 9.14
C VAL A 135 4.69 -4.18 8.94
N ASP A 136 4.90 -5.09 9.88
CA ASP A 136 5.82 -6.21 9.80
C ASP A 136 5.03 -7.51 9.80
N ILE A 137 5.26 -8.35 8.79
CA ILE A 137 4.60 -9.65 8.62
C ILE A 137 5.70 -10.68 8.40
N ASP A 138 5.88 -11.62 9.34
CA ASP A 138 6.86 -12.71 9.22
C ASP A 138 8.28 -12.24 8.83
N ASN A 139 8.74 -11.11 9.38
CA ASN A 139 10.01 -10.42 9.08
C ASN A 139 10.07 -9.68 7.73
N GLY A 140 8.96 -9.55 7.02
CA GLY A 140 8.80 -8.65 5.89
C GLY A 140 8.14 -7.34 6.33
N SER A 141 8.84 -6.22 6.23
CA SER A 141 8.31 -4.91 6.61
C SER A 141 7.83 -4.10 5.40
N ALA A 142 6.67 -3.45 5.53
CA ALA A 142 6.13 -2.50 4.58
C ALA A 142 5.89 -1.15 5.27
N PHE A 143 6.16 -0.05 4.56
CA PHE A 143 6.07 1.32 5.07
C PHE A 143 5.14 2.16 4.20
N MET A 144 4.59 3.22 4.81
CA MET A 144 3.86 4.29 4.12
C MET A 144 4.76 5.47 3.80
#